data_AF-A0A1S4B0U2-F1
#
_entry.id   AF-A0A1S4B0U2-F1
#
_cell.length_a   1.000
_cell.length_b   1.000
_cell.length_c   1.000
_cell.angle_alpha   90.00
_cell.angle_beta   90.00
_cell.angle_gamma   90.00
#
_symmetry.space_group_name_H-M   'P 1'
#
loop_
_entity.id
_entity.type
_entity.pdbx_description
1 polymer ?
#
loop_
_entity_poly.entity_id
_entity_poly.type
_entity_poly.pdbx_seq_one_letter_code
_entity_poly.pdbx_strand_id
1 'polypeptide(L)'
;MEEVAQESELQCEHATLQTKVDEFDQLLQRGKEGNLLDHTFRDSTEKLHSAKRELAAKLRSTLSLKRLLEYVPSQAELIQYEFRFSELYTDIQAKHCQTHKYYATYNILLEIKELMLKETSLLNSISSQFKGALTSPAGRRKLIDSMEGILHGTQQKLEKVQIALQSEQKAREALKGKHAAAVSEQRHYNSILKAFQVECARNERLRLKNSQEHLPS
;
A
#
# COMPACT_ATOMS: atom_id res chain seq x y z
N MET A 1 -11.73 16.37 -18.94
CA MET A 1 -12.00 17.39 -19.98
C MET A 1 -13.49 17.65 -20.16
N GLU A 2 -14.35 16.65 -19.96
CA GLU A 2 -15.81 16.78 -20.10
C GLU A 2 -16.47 17.53 -18.93
N GLU A 3 -15.96 17.33 -17.70
CA GLU A 3 -16.47 17.96 -16.48
C GLU A 3 -16.18 19.48 -16.39
N VAL A 4 -14.98 19.90 -16.81
CA VAL A 4 -14.57 21.32 -16.88
C VAL A 4 -15.37 22.09 -17.94
N ALA A 5 -15.75 21.42 -19.03
CA ALA A 5 -16.59 22.01 -20.06
C ALA A 5 -18.03 22.25 -19.55
N GLN A 6 -18.60 21.30 -18.82
CA GLN A 6 -19.92 21.46 -18.20
C GLN A 6 -19.96 22.52 -17.10
N GLU A 7 -18.92 22.61 -16.26
CA GLU A 7 -18.85 23.69 -15.26
C GLU A 7 -18.72 25.08 -15.89
N SER A 8 -17.92 25.20 -16.95
CA SER A 8 -17.76 26.47 -17.68
C SER A 8 -19.04 26.92 -18.38
N GLU A 9 -19.80 25.98 -18.94
CA GLU A 9 -21.08 26.26 -19.61
C GLU A 9 -22.15 26.68 -18.59
N LEU A 10 -22.23 25.98 -17.45
CA LEU A 10 -23.15 26.31 -16.35
C LEU A 10 -22.84 27.67 -15.69
N GLN A 11 -21.56 28.04 -15.56
CA GLN A 11 -21.14 29.35 -15.06
C GLN A 11 -21.49 30.49 -16.03
N CYS A 12 -21.37 30.24 -17.34
CA CYS A 12 -21.78 31.20 -18.38
C CYS A 12 -23.29 31.43 -18.34
N GLU A 13 -24.10 30.36 -18.27
CA GLU A 13 -25.55 30.47 -18.14
C GLU A 13 -25.97 31.17 -16.85
N HIS A 14 -25.32 30.88 -15.72
CA HIS A 14 -25.58 31.57 -14.45
C HIS A 14 -25.32 33.08 -14.56
N ALA A 15 -24.22 33.48 -15.18
CA ALA A 15 -23.89 34.89 -15.39
C ALA A 15 -24.95 35.59 -16.25
N THR A 16 -25.40 34.96 -17.34
CA THR A 16 -26.42 35.54 -18.23
C THR A 16 -27.82 35.62 -17.59
N LEU A 17 -28.16 34.72 -16.68
CA LEU A 17 -29.42 34.79 -15.93
C LEU A 17 -29.35 35.83 -14.80
N GLN A 18 -28.20 36.00 -14.16
CA GLN A 18 -27.98 37.04 -13.16
C GLN A 18 -28.07 38.44 -13.76
N THR A 19 -27.44 38.67 -14.92
CA THR A 19 -27.54 39.96 -15.62
C THR A 19 -28.98 40.28 -16.02
N LYS A 20 -29.76 39.28 -16.44
CA LYS A 20 -31.20 39.45 -16.73
C LYS A 20 -31.99 39.83 -15.49
N VAL A 21 -31.69 39.22 -14.32
CA VAL A 21 -32.33 39.58 -13.05
C VAL A 21 -32.03 41.03 -12.67
N ASP A 22 -30.77 41.46 -12.82
CA ASP A 22 -30.34 42.82 -12.49
C ASP A 22 -30.95 43.87 -13.45
N GLU A 23 -31.06 43.54 -14.75
CA GLU A 23 -31.75 44.37 -15.74
C GLU A 23 -33.24 44.53 -15.43
N PHE A 24 -33.91 43.45 -15.03
CA PHE A 24 -35.33 43.50 -14.66
C PHE A 24 -35.56 44.26 -13.35
N ASP A 25 -34.67 44.13 -12.36
CA ASP A 25 -34.75 44.88 -11.10
C ASP A 25 -34.56 46.40 -11.32
N GLN A 26 -33.72 46.81 -12.28
CA GLN A 26 -33.57 48.21 -12.69
C GLN A 26 -34.81 48.75 -13.43
N LEU A 27 -35.44 47.95 -14.28
CA LEU A 27 -36.68 48.32 -14.97
C LEU A 27 -37.86 48.48 -13.99
N LEU A 28 -37.92 47.67 -12.93
CA LEU A 28 -38.92 47.76 -11.87
C LEU A 28 -38.84 49.08 -11.07
N GLN A 29 -37.64 49.66 -10.91
CA GLN A 29 -37.48 50.95 -10.25
C GLN A 29 -38.04 52.12 -11.08
N ARG A 30 -38.19 51.95 -12.40
CA ARG A 30 -38.57 53.03 -13.33
C ARG A 30 -40.08 53.18 -13.57
N GLY A 31 -40.92 52.21 -13.17
CA GLY A 31 -42.30 52.07 -13.65
C GLY A 31 -43.43 52.26 -12.62
N LYS A 32 -43.47 53.37 -11.86
CA LYS A 32 -44.56 53.66 -10.89
C LYS A 32 -45.59 54.70 -11.38
N GLU A 33 -46.41 54.44 -12.40
CA GLU A 33 -47.64 55.21 -12.72
C GLU A 33 -48.76 54.34 -13.37
N GLY A 34 -50.03 54.46 -12.99
CA GLY A 34 -51.33 54.17 -13.69
C GLY A 34 -51.67 52.92 -14.56
N ASN A 35 -52.39 51.95 -13.98
CA ASN A 35 -53.37 50.94 -14.52
C ASN A 35 -53.10 50.08 -15.78
N LEU A 36 -52.69 50.60 -16.95
CA LEU A 36 -52.21 49.73 -18.06
C LEU A 36 -50.78 49.24 -17.76
N LEU A 37 -50.05 50.10 -17.06
CA LEU A 37 -48.78 49.81 -16.43
C LEU A 37 -48.92 48.76 -15.32
N ASP A 38 -50.08 48.64 -14.66
CA ASP A 38 -50.30 47.62 -13.61
C ASP A 38 -50.33 46.19 -14.16
N HIS A 39 -50.95 45.97 -15.34
CA HIS A 39 -50.96 44.65 -15.98
C HIS A 39 -49.58 44.27 -16.51
N THR A 40 -48.89 45.20 -17.17
CA THR A 40 -47.51 44.96 -17.67
C THR A 40 -46.50 44.81 -16.53
N PHE A 41 -46.71 45.53 -15.42
CA PHE A 41 -45.96 45.38 -14.17
C PHE A 41 -46.21 44.01 -13.54
N ARG A 42 -47.47 43.56 -13.45
CA ARG A 42 -47.81 42.22 -12.97
C ARG A 42 -47.17 41.12 -13.83
N ASP A 43 -47.25 41.23 -15.15
CA ASP A 43 -46.62 40.26 -16.06
C ASP A 43 -45.08 40.26 -15.92
N SER A 44 -44.45 41.42 -15.71
CA SER A 44 -43.01 41.53 -15.51
C SER A 44 -42.54 40.98 -14.15
N THR A 45 -43.32 41.22 -13.09
CA THR A 45 -43.04 40.69 -11.75
C THR A 45 -43.25 39.18 -11.69
N GLU A 46 -44.27 38.64 -12.37
CA GLU A 46 -44.46 37.19 -12.51
C GLU A 46 -43.31 36.53 -13.28
N LYS A 47 -42.83 37.15 -14.37
CA LYS A 47 -41.63 36.69 -15.09
C LYS A 47 -40.39 36.73 -14.21
N LEU A 48 -40.20 37.78 -13.43
CA LEU A 48 -39.10 37.87 -12.46
C LEU A 48 -39.20 36.79 -11.38
N HIS A 49 -40.39 36.55 -10.83
CA HIS A 49 -40.61 35.48 -9.85
C HIS A 49 -40.43 34.09 -10.47
N SER A 50 -40.74 33.91 -11.75
CA SER A 50 -40.44 32.67 -12.49
C SER A 50 -38.94 32.47 -12.66
N ALA A 51 -38.22 33.50 -13.11
CA ALA A 51 -36.76 33.46 -13.25
C ALA A 51 -36.05 33.23 -11.90
N LYS A 52 -36.50 33.90 -10.83
CA LYS A 52 -35.99 33.68 -9.46
C LYS A 52 -36.24 32.24 -8.98
N ARG A 53 -37.39 31.64 -9.30
CA ARG A 53 -37.69 30.24 -8.98
C ARG A 53 -36.79 29.27 -9.76
N GLU A 54 -36.55 29.55 -11.04
CA GLU A 54 -35.66 28.75 -11.88
C GLU A 54 -34.21 28.82 -11.39
N LEU A 55 -33.71 30.03 -11.10
CA LEU A 55 -32.39 30.23 -10.52
C LEU A 55 -32.24 29.48 -9.19
N ALA A 56 -33.24 29.57 -8.31
CA ALA A 56 -33.24 28.83 -7.05
C ALA A 56 -33.29 27.30 -7.25
N ALA A 57 -33.96 26.80 -8.30
CA ALA A 57 -33.93 25.38 -8.65
C ALA A 57 -32.54 24.96 -9.14
N LYS A 58 -31.91 25.72 -10.03
CA LYS A 58 -30.55 25.46 -10.53
C LYS A 58 -29.52 25.50 -9.42
N LEU A 59 -29.56 26.48 -8.53
CA LEU A 59 -28.65 26.58 -7.40
C LEU A 59 -28.77 25.36 -6.46
N ARG A 60 -30.00 24.89 -6.21
CA ARG A 60 -30.23 23.66 -5.43
C ARG A 60 -29.63 22.43 -6.13
N SER A 61 -29.78 22.31 -7.44
CA SER A 61 -29.15 21.24 -8.23
C SER A 61 -27.62 21.31 -8.19
N THR A 62 -27.02 22.49 -8.39
CA THR A 62 -25.56 22.69 -8.32
C THR A 62 -25.01 22.36 -6.94
N LEU A 63 -25.68 22.77 -5.86
CA LEU A 63 -25.27 22.41 -4.51
C LEU A 63 -25.38 20.91 -4.25
N SER A 64 -26.39 20.24 -4.81
CA SER A 64 -26.52 18.78 -4.73
C SER A 64 -25.37 18.08 -5.45
N LEU A 65 -24.98 18.58 -6.63
CA LEU A 65 -23.85 18.04 -7.40
C LEU A 65 -22.52 18.27 -6.68
N LYS A 66 -22.29 19.46 -6.11
CA LYS A 66 -21.08 19.73 -5.32
C LYS A 66 -20.95 18.81 -4.11
N ARG A 67 -22.04 18.56 -3.39
CA ARG A 67 -22.04 17.57 -2.29
C ARG A 67 -21.72 16.18 -2.80
N LEU A 68 -22.24 15.79 -3.97
CA LEU A 68 -21.92 14.49 -4.57
C LEU A 68 -20.44 14.38 -4.91
N LEU A 69 -19.84 15.46 -5.42
CA LEU A 69 -18.42 15.54 -5.75
C LEU A 69 -17.53 15.51 -4.50
N GLU A 70 -17.97 16.08 -3.38
CA GLU A 70 -17.26 16.00 -2.09
C GLU A 70 -17.11 14.56 -1.55
N TYR A 71 -17.93 13.60 -2.02
CA TYR A 71 -17.72 12.18 -1.70
C TYR A 71 -16.65 11.51 -2.57
N VAL A 72 -16.21 12.16 -3.64
CA VAL A 72 -15.12 11.65 -4.48
C VAL A 72 -13.79 12.11 -3.88
N PRO A 73 -12.89 11.18 -3.52
CA PRO A 73 -11.62 11.56 -2.94
C PRO A 73 -10.81 12.39 -3.93
N SER A 74 -10.31 13.52 -3.43
CA SER A 74 -9.42 14.41 -4.15
C SER A 74 -8.06 13.75 -4.40
N GLN A 75 -7.30 14.29 -5.36
CA GLN A 75 -5.95 13.81 -5.65
C GLN A 75 -5.04 13.80 -4.42
N ALA A 76 -5.19 14.78 -3.52
CA ALA A 76 -4.41 14.85 -2.29
C ALA A 76 -4.77 13.71 -1.31
N GLU A 77 -6.05 13.37 -1.20
CA GLU A 77 -6.52 12.25 -0.36
C GLU A 77 -6.06 10.90 -0.93
N LEU A 78 -6.11 10.72 -2.25
CA LEU A 78 -5.57 9.52 -2.89
C LEU A 78 -4.09 9.32 -2.56
N ILE A 79 -3.28 10.38 -2.66
CA ILE A 79 -1.86 10.33 -2.30
C ILE A 79 -1.68 9.98 -0.80
N GLN A 80 -2.49 10.54 0.09
CA GLN A 80 -2.43 10.19 1.52
C GLN A 80 -2.77 8.71 1.75
N TYR A 81 -3.79 8.19 1.06
CA TYR A 81 -4.13 6.77 1.14
C TYR A 81 -3.01 5.89 0.62
N GLU A 82 -2.38 6.24 -0.50
CA GLU A 82 -1.22 5.51 -1.03
C GLU A 82 -0.08 5.43 0.00
N PHE A 83 0.28 6.56 0.63
CA PHE A 83 1.28 6.56 1.70
C PHE A 83 0.84 5.67 2.88
N ARG A 84 -0.41 5.80 3.31
CA ARG A 84 -0.92 5.03 4.46
C ARG A 84 -0.96 3.53 4.18
N PHE A 85 -1.31 3.12 2.95
CA PHE A 85 -1.27 1.73 2.53
C PHE A 85 0.16 1.20 2.46
N SER A 86 1.12 2.00 1.99
CA SER A 86 2.54 1.63 1.98
C SER A 86 3.11 1.43 3.40
N GLU A 87 2.75 2.32 4.33
CA GLU A 87 3.10 2.16 5.75
C GLU A 87 2.50 0.89 6.34
N LEU A 88 1.19 0.70 6.16
CA LEU A 88 0.49 -0.47 6.65
C LEU A 88 1.07 -1.77 6.07
N TYR A 89 1.42 -1.78 4.78
CA TYR A 89 2.06 -2.92 4.14
C TYR A 89 3.41 -3.24 4.79
N THR A 90 4.21 -2.22 5.08
CA THR A 90 5.51 -2.37 5.76
C THR A 90 5.32 -2.96 7.16
N ASP A 91 4.33 -2.47 7.91
CA ASP A 91 4.00 -2.98 9.26
C ASP A 91 3.53 -4.44 9.23
N ILE A 92 2.64 -4.78 8.29
CA ILE A 92 2.17 -6.16 8.09
C ILE A 92 3.35 -7.08 7.74
N GLN A 93 4.24 -6.65 6.85
CA GLN A 93 5.41 -7.43 6.46
C GLN A 93 6.37 -7.63 7.64
N ALA A 94 6.60 -6.58 8.44
CA ALA A 94 7.42 -6.67 9.65
C ALA A 94 6.83 -7.65 10.67
N LYS A 95 5.51 -7.59 10.91
CA LYS A 95 4.81 -8.53 11.80
C LYS A 95 4.86 -9.96 11.26
N HIS A 96 4.65 -10.16 9.97
CA HIS A 96 4.77 -11.48 9.34
C HIS A 96 6.17 -12.08 9.53
N CYS A 97 7.22 -11.28 9.28
CA CYS A 97 8.60 -11.70 9.51
C CYS A 97 8.86 -12.04 10.99
N GLN A 98 8.35 -11.22 11.90
CA GLN A 98 8.48 -11.46 13.34
C GLN A 98 7.79 -12.75 13.78
N THR A 99 6.57 -12.99 13.33
CA THR A 99 5.82 -14.23 13.59
C THR A 99 6.57 -15.44 13.07
N HIS A 100 7.09 -15.38 11.84
CA HIS A 100 7.88 -16.47 11.27
C HIS A 100 9.14 -16.76 12.12
N LYS A 101 9.85 -15.72 12.61
CA LYS A 101 10.98 -15.89 13.52
C LYS A 101 10.59 -16.58 14.83
N TYR A 102 9.43 -16.24 15.40
CA TYR A 102 8.93 -16.91 16.60
C TYR A 102 8.64 -18.39 16.36
N TYR A 103 7.96 -18.74 15.26
CA TYR A 103 7.71 -20.14 14.92
C TYR A 103 9.01 -20.92 14.65
N ALA A 104 9.96 -20.32 13.93
CA ALA A 104 11.26 -20.95 13.69
C ALA A 104 12.00 -21.22 15.02
N THR A 105 12.03 -20.23 15.91
CA THR A 105 12.67 -20.36 17.24
C THR A 105 11.97 -21.43 18.08
N TYR A 106 10.63 -21.42 18.09
CA TYR A 106 9.84 -22.41 18.81
C TYR A 106 10.11 -23.83 18.31
N ASN A 107 10.13 -24.05 17.00
CA ASN A 107 10.40 -25.36 16.41
C ASN A 107 11.81 -25.85 16.75
N ILE A 108 12.81 -24.97 16.73
CA ILE A 108 14.18 -25.31 17.14
C ILE A 108 14.22 -25.71 18.62
N LEU A 109 13.57 -24.94 19.51
CA LEU A 109 13.50 -25.25 20.93
C LEU A 109 12.76 -26.57 21.21
N LEU A 110 11.72 -26.86 20.43
CA LEU A 110 10.99 -28.12 20.51
C LEU A 110 11.88 -29.30 20.13
N GLU A 111 12.64 -29.20 19.04
CA GLU A 111 13.59 -30.24 18.61
C GLU A 111 14.69 -30.45 19.66
N ILE A 112 15.24 -29.37 20.23
CA ILE A 112 16.22 -29.45 21.33
C ILE A 112 15.62 -30.18 22.53
N LYS A 113 14.41 -29.81 22.95
CA LYS A 113 13.70 -30.46 24.06
C LYS A 113 13.54 -31.97 23.81
N GLU A 114 13.13 -32.35 22.61
CA GLU A 114 12.98 -33.77 22.25
C GLU A 114 14.31 -34.53 22.30
N LEU A 115 15.41 -33.92 21.84
CA LEU A 115 16.75 -34.51 21.93
C LEU A 115 17.19 -34.66 23.39
N MET A 116 16.96 -33.64 24.24
CA MET A 116 17.28 -33.70 25.67
C MET A 116 16.47 -34.80 26.39
N LEU A 117 15.20 -34.99 26.04
CA LEU A 117 14.38 -36.08 26.59
C LEU A 117 14.90 -37.46 26.19
N LYS A 118 15.33 -37.62 24.92
CA LYS A 118 15.97 -38.86 24.43
C LYS A 118 17.27 -39.14 25.17
N GLU A 119 18.11 -38.13 25.39
CA GLU A 119 19.34 -38.25 26.17
C GLU A 119 19.08 -38.64 27.62
N THR A 120 18.12 -37.98 28.28
CA THR A 120 17.73 -38.31 29.65
C THR A 120 17.22 -39.75 29.76
N SER A 121 16.38 -40.19 28.81
CA SER A 121 15.89 -41.57 28.75
C SER A 121 17.03 -42.57 28.57
N LEU A 122 18.00 -42.25 27.69
CA LEU A 122 19.18 -43.08 27.46
C LEU A 122 20.05 -43.19 28.72
N LEU A 123 20.35 -42.08 29.39
CA LEU A 123 21.15 -42.06 30.62
C LEU A 123 20.47 -42.85 31.75
N ASN A 124 19.15 -42.71 31.90
CA ASN A 124 18.37 -43.49 32.87
C ASN A 124 18.41 -44.99 32.56
N SER A 125 18.31 -45.35 31.28
CA SER A 125 18.39 -46.74 30.81
C SER A 125 19.77 -47.35 31.09
N ILE A 126 20.85 -46.61 30.80
CA ILE A 126 22.22 -47.02 31.11
C ILE A 126 22.39 -47.21 32.62
N SER A 127 21.98 -46.23 33.43
CA SER A 127 22.09 -46.28 34.89
C SER A 127 21.37 -47.49 35.50
N SER A 128 20.15 -47.78 35.02
CA SER A 128 19.37 -48.95 35.45
C SER A 128 20.04 -50.28 35.12
N GLN A 129 20.59 -50.41 33.90
CA GLN A 129 21.21 -51.65 33.43
C GLN A 129 22.63 -51.85 33.99
N PHE A 130 23.31 -50.78 34.39
CA PHE A 130 24.74 -50.79 34.74
C PHE A 130 25.07 -51.79 35.86
N LYS A 131 24.39 -51.69 37.01
CA LYS A 131 24.67 -52.55 38.17
C LYS A 131 24.42 -54.03 37.87
N GLY A 132 23.34 -54.34 37.15
CA GLY A 132 23.00 -55.72 36.77
C GLY A 132 23.99 -56.33 35.78
N ALA A 133 24.41 -55.55 34.77
CA ALA A 133 25.35 -56.00 33.75
C ALA A 133 26.75 -56.31 34.32
N LEU A 134 27.19 -55.59 35.35
CA LEU A 134 28.52 -55.80 35.96
C LEU A 134 28.67 -57.11 36.73
N THR A 135 27.56 -57.73 37.16
CA THR A 135 27.55 -58.95 37.97
C THR A 135 28.13 -60.18 37.26
N SER A 136 28.19 -60.19 35.92
CA SER A 136 28.71 -61.31 35.14
C SER A 136 29.57 -60.87 33.95
N PRO A 137 30.57 -61.67 33.53
CA PRO A 137 31.35 -61.39 32.33
C PRO A 137 30.49 -61.27 31.05
N ALA A 138 29.44 -62.10 30.93
CA ALA A 138 28.52 -62.05 29.80
C ALA A 138 27.67 -60.77 29.80
N GLY A 139 27.21 -60.32 30.98
CA GLY A 139 26.50 -59.05 31.14
C GLY A 139 27.35 -57.84 30.76
N ARG A 140 28.63 -57.84 31.15
CA ARG A 140 29.59 -56.80 30.76
C ARG A 140 29.78 -56.71 29.25
N ARG A 141 29.90 -57.86 28.56
CA ARG A 141 30.01 -57.88 27.09
C ARG A 141 28.76 -57.30 26.43
N LYS A 142 27.56 -57.73 26.85
CA LYS A 142 26.29 -57.18 26.31
C LYS A 142 26.15 -55.67 26.50
N LEU A 143 26.61 -55.14 27.64
CA LEU A 143 26.61 -53.70 27.89
C LEU A 143 27.52 -52.95 26.91
N ILE A 144 28.73 -53.49 26.66
CA ILE A 144 29.67 -52.94 25.67
C ILE A 144 29.04 -52.96 24.27
N ASP A 145 28.52 -54.10 23.82
CA ASP A 145 27.89 -54.25 22.50
C ASP A 145 26.73 -53.24 22.31
N SER A 146 25.92 -53.03 23.36
CA SER A 146 24.83 -52.04 23.37
C SER A 146 25.34 -50.61 23.25
N MET A 147 26.38 -50.25 24.02
CA MET A 147 26.99 -48.92 23.96
C MET A 147 27.63 -48.64 22.60
N GLU A 148 28.30 -49.62 22.01
CA GLU A 148 28.86 -49.52 20.65
C GLU A 148 27.75 -49.30 19.61
N GLY A 149 26.64 -50.03 19.71
CA GLY A 149 25.48 -49.84 18.84
C GLY A 149 24.87 -48.44 18.95
N ILE A 150 24.73 -47.93 20.17
CA ILE A 150 24.23 -46.56 20.43
C ILE A 150 25.18 -45.54 19.82
N LEU A 151 26.49 -45.66 20.06
CA LEU A 151 27.52 -44.75 19.54
C LEU A 151 27.54 -44.74 18.02
N HIS A 152 27.42 -45.91 17.39
CA HIS A 152 27.35 -46.01 15.94
C HIS A 152 26.09 -45.32 15.38
N GLY A 153 24.94 -45.54 16.02
CA GLY A 153 23.68 -44.91 15.63
C GLY A 153 23.70 -43.39 15.77
N THR A 154 24.28 -42.85 16.85
CA THR A 154 24.44 -41.40 17.02
C THR A 154 25.42 -40.81 16.01
N GLN A 155 26.53 -41.50 15.73
CA GLN A 155 27.50 -41.06 14.72
C GLN A 155 26.87 -40.99 13.31
N GLN A 156 26.11 -42.00 12.91
CA GLN A 156 25.39 -41.99 11.62
C GLN A 156 24.37 -40.84 11.54
N LYS A 157 23.66 -40.56 12.64
CA LYS A 157 22.69 -39.46 12.66
C LYS A 157 23.38 -38.10 12.55
N LEU A 158 24.51 -37.93 13.24
CA LEU A 158 25.31 -36.71 13.19
C LEU A 158 25.82 -36.45 11.76
N GLU A 159 26.34 -37.48 11.09
CA GLU A 159 26.81 -37.38 9.71
C GLU A 159 25.69 -36.92 8.75
N LYS A 160 24.49 -37.51 8.86
CA LYS A 160 23.32 -37.11 8.05
C LYS A 160 22.95 -35.64 8.26
N VAL A 161 22.94 -35.18 9.52
CA VAL A 161 22.65 -33.77 9.84
C VAL A 161 23.73 -32.86 9.28
N GLN A 162 25.00 -33.26 9.36
CA GLN A 162 26.11 -32.47 8.85
C GLN A 162 26.09 -32.34 7.32
N ILE A 163 25.74 -33.41 6.61
CA ILE A 163 25.53 -33.37 5.15
C ILE A 163 24.38 -32.42 4.79
N ALA A 164 23.25 -32.52 5.48
CA ALA A 164 22.09 -31.65 5.26
C ALA A 164 22.43 -30.16 5.54
N LEU A 165 23.19 -29.89 6.61
CA LEU A 165 23.67 -28.56 6.94
C LEU A 165 24.55 -27.98 5.83
N GLN A 166 25.47 -28.77 5.28
CA GLN A 166 26.33 -28.33 4.17
C GLN A 166 25.53 -28.05 2.90
N SER A 167 24.51 -28.86 2.56
CA SER A 167 23.65 -28.58 1.41
C SER A 167 22.84 -27.30 1.58
N GLU A 168 22.28 -27.06 2.76
CA GLU A 168 21.54 -25.83 3.06
C GLU A 168 22.45 -24.59 3.06
N GLN A 169 23.67 -24.70 3.59
CA GLN A 169 24.65 -23.62 3.53
C GLN A 169 24.99 -23.23 2.09
N LYS A 170 25.19 -24.21 1.20
CA LYS A 170 25.42 -23.95 -0.22
C LYS A 170 24.23 -23.29 -0.89
N ALA A 171 23.01 -23.76 -0.61
CA ALA A 171 21.79 -23.17 -1.13
C ALA A 171 21.62 -21.71 -0.67
N ARG A 172 21.88 -21.43 0.61
CA ARG A 172 21.86 -20.09 1.20
C ARG A 172 22.85 -19.14 0.53
N GLU A 173 24.11 -19.57 0.33
CA GLU A 173 25.11 -18.72 -0.34
C GLU A 173 24.74 -18.46 -1.82
N ALA A 174 24.21 -19.46 -2.52
CA ALA A 174 23.71 -19.28 -3.89
C ALA A 174 22.56 -18.25 -3.95
N LEU A 175 21.61 -18.33 -3.02
CA LEU A 175 20.50 -17.37 -2.94
C LEU A 175 20.97 -15.97 -2.56
N LYS A 176 21.93 -15.85 -1.63
CA LYS A 176 22.56 -14.59 -1.25
C LYS A 176 23.27 -13.93 -2.44
N GLY A 177 23.96 -14.72 -3.26
CA GLY A 177 24.57 -14.25 -4.52
C GLY A 177 23.54 -13.70 -5.51
N LYS A 178 22.44 -14.45 -5.74
CA LYS A 178 21.33 -13.98 -6.60
C LYS A 178 20.70 -12.68 -6.10
N HIS A 179 20.48 -12.57 -4.79
CA HIS A 179 19.94 -11.35 -4.18
C HIS A 179 20.88 -10.16 -4.37
N ALA A 180 22.19 -10.34 -4.14
CA ALA A 180 23.17 -9.28 -4.36
C ALA A 180 23.21 -8.81 -5.82
N ALA A 181 23.11 -9.72 -6.78
CA ALA A 181 23.03 -9.38 -8.20
C ALA A 181 21.77 -8.55 -8.53
N ALA A 182 20.59 -8.99 -8.06
CA ALA A 182 19.33 -8.27 -8.27
C ALA A 182 19.35 -6.86 -7.63
N VAL A 183 19.93 -6.72 -6.44
CA VAL A 183 20.10 -5.41 -5.77
C VAL A 183 21.03 -4.50 -6.58
N SER A 184 22.11 -5.04 -7.15
CA SER A 184 23.02 -4.26 -8.01
C SER A 184 22.31 -3.79 -9.27
N GLU A 185 21.52 -4.66 -9.91
CA GLU A 185 20.74 -4.32 -11.10
C GLU A 185 19.67 -3.25 -10.79
N GLN A 186 18.95 -3.39 -9.67
CA GLN A 186 17.99 -2.39 -9.21
C GLN A 186 18.65 -1.02 -8.98
N ARG A 187 19.85 -0.99 -8.39
CA ARG A 187 20.63 0.26 -8.22
C ARG A 187 20.99 0.88 -9.56
N HIS A 188 21.38 0.06 -10.53
CA HIS A 188 21.69 0.51 -11.88
C HIS A 188 20.48 1.14 -12.58
N TYR A 189 19.32 0.46 -12.59
CA TYR A 189 18.09 1.02 -13.17
C TYR A 189 17.66 2.32 -12.49
N ASN A 190 17.73 2.40 -11.16
CA ASN A 190 17.43 3.63 -10.43
C ASN A 190 18.37 4.79 -10.83
N SER A 191 19.64 4.49 -11.08
CA SER A 191 20.58 5.50 -11.57
C SER A 191 20.21 6.00 -12.97
N ILE A 192 19.83 5.08 -13.88
CA ILE A 192 19.39 5.43 -15.24
C ILE A 192 18.10 6.26 -15.18
N LEU A 193 17.12 5.85 -14.38
CA LEU A 193 15.86 6.57 -14.22
C LEU A 193 16.07 8.00 -13.71
N LYS A 194 16.98 8.19 -12.74
CA LYS A 194 17.34 9.54 -12.26
C LYS A 194 17.98 10.38 -13.36
N ALA A 195 18.89 9.81 -14.15
CA ALA A 195 19.51 10.52 -15.28
C ALA A 195 18.46 10.89 -16.34
N PHE A 196 17.54 9.97 -16.65
CA PHE A 196 16.44 10.22 -17.58
C PHE A 196 15.52 11.35 -17.09
N GLN A 197 15.15 11.37 -15.81
CA GLN A 197 14.34 12.45 -15.22
C GLN A 197 15.02 13.82 -15.34
N VAL A 198 16.34 13.88 -15.16
CA VAL A 198 17.12 15.13 -15.33
C VAL A 198 17.06 15.62 -16.78
N GLU A 199 17.24 14.73 -17.76
CA GLU A 199 17.14 15.08 -19.18
C GLU A 199 15.71 15.46 -19.60
N CYS A 200 14.67 14.80 -19.07
CA CYS A 200 13.28 15.21 -19.26
C CYS A 200 13.03 16.64 -18.76
N ALA A 201 13.44 16.95 -17.53
CA ALA A 201 13.32 18.29 -16.96
C ALA A 201 14.10 19.34 -17.79
N ARG A 202 15.26 18.97 -18.32
CA ARG A 202 16.03 19.82 -19.24
C ARG A 202 15.28 20.07 -20.55
N ASN A 203 14.71 19.02 -21.14
CA ASN A 203 13.93 19.11 -22.38
C ASN A 203 12.72 20.02 -22.22
N GLU A 204 11.96 19.86 -21.13
CA GLU A 204 10.82 20.72 -20.81
C GLU A 204 11.22 22.20 -20.70
N ARG A 205 12.33 22.50 -20.02
CA ARG A 205 12.87 23.88 -19.95
C ARG A 205 13.23 24.44 -21.33
N LEU A 206 13.80 23.62 -22.21
CA LEU A 206 14.14 24.03 -23.58
C LEU A 206 12.88 24.30 -24.41
N ARG A 207 11.86 23.43 -24.31
CA ARG A 207 10.57 23.63 -24.99
C ARG A 207 9.90 24.92 -24.54
N LEU A 208 9.92 25.24 -23.26
CA LEU A 208 9.37 26.51 -22.74
C LEU A 208 10.10 27.73 -23.32
N LYS A 209 11.43 27.67 -23.46
CA LYS A 209 12.22 28.76 -24.08
C LYS A 209 11.89 28.93 -25.57
N ASN A 210 11.85 27.84 -26.34
CA ASN A 210 11.51 27.89 -27.76
C ASN A 210 10.09 28.41 -28.00
N SER A 211 9.14 28.11 -27.12
CA SER A 211 7.78 28.65 -27.20
C SER A 211 7.71 30.15 -26.89
N GLN A 212 8.64 30.68 -26.08
CA GLN A 212 8.73 32.12 -25.77
C GLN A 212 9.39 32.94 -26.89
N GLU A 213 10.33 32.35 -27.65
CA GLU A 213 10.97 32.99 -28.81
C GLU A 213 10.04 33.12 -30.03
N HIS A 214 8.90 32.41 -30.05
CA HIS A 214 7.93 32.45 -31.14
C HIS A 214 6.74 33.41 -30.94
N LEU A 215 6.75 34.30 -29.93
CA LEU A 215 5.84 35.46 -29.92
C LEU A 215 6.44 36.60 -30.77
N PRO A 216 5.82 36.99 -31.90
CA PRO A 216 6.29 38.11 -32.69
C PRO A 216 6.04 39.44 -31.96
N SER A 217 7.04 40.34 -32.01
CA SER A 217 6.89 41.77 -31.70
C SER A 217 5.92 42.46 -32.64
#